data_AF-A0A520HI01-F1
#
_entry.id   AF-A0A520HI01-F1
#
_cell.length_a   1.000
_cell.length_b   1.000
_cell.length_c   1.000
_cell.angle_alpha   90.00
_cell.angle_beta   90.00
_cell.angle_gamma   90.00
#
_symmetry.space_group_name_H-M   'P 1'
#
loop_
_entity.id
_entity.type
_entity.pdbx_description
1 polymer ?
#
loop_
_entity_poly.entity_id
_entity_poly.type
_entity_poly.pdbx_seq_one_letter_code
_entity_poly.pdbx_strand_id
1 'polypeptide(L)'
;RRDLAEIVAWAVDRAAKRSCLRALCFERGLTAQVMLRRRGVDSTLFYGIRPGSTMPLDAHVWVLDQGFDVTGTPPDGGYAILASFPPGREASGFRPC
;
A
#
# COMPACT_ATOMS: atom_id res chain seq x y z
N ARG A 1 3.55 10.48 14.56
CA ARG A 1 2.54 10.15 13.53
C ARG A 1 2.72 8.75 12.94
N ARG A 2 3.93 8.18 12.96
CA ARG A 2 4.19 6.77 12.61
C ARG A 2 3.32 5.78 13.38
N ASP A 3 3.02 6.11 14.64
CA ASP A 3 2.03 5.46 15.50
C ASP A 3 0.64 5.32 14.84
N LEU A 4 0.15 6.36 14.14
CA LEU A 4 -1.12 6.29 13.42
C LEU A 4 -1.04 5.39 12.19
N ALA A 5 0.09 5.40 11.47
CA ALA A 5 0.31 4.55 10.32
C ALA A 5 0.34 3.06 10.72
N GLU A 6 1.00 2.74 11.83
CA GLU A 6 1.01 1.40 12.42
C GLU A 6 -0.38 0.95 12.89
N ILE A 7 -1.13 1.84 13.55
CA ILE A 7 -2.52 1.55 13.95
C ILE A 7 -3.40 1.29 12.73
N VAL A 8 -3.26 2.08 11.66
CA VAL A 8 -4.01 1.88 10.42
C VAL A 8 -3.60 0.58 9.75
N ALA A 9 -2.30 0.27 9.65
CA ALA A 9 -1.78 -0.98 9.11
C ALA A 9 -2.38 -2.18 9.84
N TRP A 10 -2.35 -2.16 11.18
CA TRP A 10 -2.96 -3.18 12.02
C TRP A 10 -4.47 -3.28 11.80
N ALA A 11 -5.18 -2.15 11.78
CA ALA A 11 -6.64 -2.15 11.60
C ALA A 11 -7.04 -2.73 10.24
N VAL A 12 -6.33 -2.35 9.17
CA VAL A 12 -6.55 -2.86 7.81
C VAL A 12 -6.24 -4.35 7.72
N ASP A 13 -5.14 -4.82 8.32
CA ASP A 13 -4.80 -6.25 8.36
C ASP A 13 -5.85 -7.07 9.13
N ARG A 14 -6.30 -6.58 10.28
CA ARG A 14 -7.34 -7.26 11.08
C ARG A 14 -8.69 -7.27 10.37
N ALA A 15 -9.06 -6.19 9.70
CA ALA A 15 -10.28 -6.13 8.91
C ALA A 15 -10.20 -7.06 7.70
N ALA A 16 -9.07 -7.09 6.98
CA ALA A 16 -8.86 -7.98 5.84
C ALA A 16 -8.99 -9.46 6.21
N LYS A 17 -8.40 -9.86 7.35
CA LYS A 17 -8.48 -11.24 7.87
C LYS A 17 -9.89 -11.67 8.32
N ARG A 18 -10.77 -10.71 8.64
CA ARG A 18 -12.13 -10.95 9.15
C ARG A 18 -13.22 -10.61 8.13
N SER A 19 -12.83 -10.16 6.95
CA SER A 19 -13.73 -9.81 5.86
C SER A 19 -14.22 -11.07 5.17
N CYS A 20 -15.54 -11.20 5.00
CA CYS A 20 -16.12 -12.22 4.11
C CYS A 20 -15.89 -11.92 2.62
N LEU A 21 -15.45 -10.70 2.28
CA LEU A 21 -15.10 -10.28 0.93
C LEU A 21 -13.59 -10.47 0.70
N ARG A 22 -13.17 -10.78 -0.54
CA ARG A 22 -11.76 -10.83 -0.95
C ARG A 22 -11.09 -9.48 -0.70
N ALA A 23 -10.40 -9.33 0.43
CA ALA A 23 -9.57 -8.17 0.73
C ALA A 23 -8.17 -8.41 0.17
N LEU A 24 -8.01 -8.16 -1.14
CA LEU A 24 -6.73 -8.24 -1.82
C LEU A 24 -5.91 -6.96 -1.63
N CYS A 25 -4.78 -6.87 -2.32
CA CYS A 25 -3.87 -5.74 -2.26
C CYS A 25 -4.56 -4.38 -2.55
N PHE A 26 -5.50 -4.34 -3.49
CA PHE A 26 -6.18 -3.10 -3.88
C PHE A 26 -7.11 -2.55 -2.79
N GLU A 27 -8.01 -3.37 -2.25
CA GLU A 27 -8.96 -2.93 -1.22
C GLU A 27 -8.23 -2.51 0.06
N ARG A 28 -7.17 -3.26 0.42
CA ARG A 28 -6.32 -2.95 1.60
C ARG A 28 -5.59 -1.62 1.40
N GLY A 29 -4.95 -1.43 0.25
CA GLY A 29 -4.27 -0.19 -0.13
C GLY A 29 -5.20 1.01 -0.09
N LEU A 30 -6.36 0.91 -0.75
CA LEU A 30 -7.33 2.00 -0.79
C LEU A 30 -7.88 2.34 0.61
N THR A 31 -8.20 1.32 1.40
CA THR A 31 -8.72 1.51 2.77
C THR A 31 -7.69 2.22 3.65
N ALA A 32 -6.43 1.80 3.61
CA ALA A 32 -5.34 2.44 4.35
C ALA A 32 -5.19 3.91 3.95
N GLN A 33 -5.14 4.21 2.64
CA GLN A 33 -5.02 5.56 2.12
C GLN A 33 -6.17 6.46 2.59
N VAL A 34 -7.41 5.98 2.54
CA VAL A 34 -8.59 6.71 3.02
C VAL A 34 -8.51 6.95 4.53
N MET A 35 -8.13 5.94 5.31
CA MET A 35 -8.01 6.04 6.77
C MET A 35 -6.94 7.04 7.20
N LEU A 36 -5.80 7.08 6.50
CA LEU A 36 -4.71 8.02 6.77
C LEU A 36 -5.07 9.46 6.38
N ARG A 37 -5.66 9.64 5.19
CA ARG A 37 -6.11 10.96 4.72
C ARG A 37 -7.16 11.58 5.65
N ARG A 38 -8.12 10.78 6.13
CA ARG A 38 -9.12 11.24 7.12
C ARG A 38 -8.50 11.74 8.43
N ARG A 39 -7.27 11.33 8.73
CA ARG A 39 -6.51 11.71 9.93
C ARG A 39 -5.45 12.79 9.65
N GLY A 40 -5.44 13.38 8.45
CA GLY A 40 -4.46 14.41 8.06
C GLY A 40 -3.03 13.87 7.92
N VAL A 41 -2.86 12.57 7.68
CA VAL A 41 -1.56 11.95 7.43
C VAL A 41 -1.29 11.95 5.92
N ASP A 42 -0.17 12.57 5.53
CA ASP A 42 0.27 12.65 4.15
C ASP A 42 0.86 11.31 3.70
N SER A 43 0.00 10.50 3.09
CA SER A 43 0.31 9.14 2.64
C SER A 43 0.21 9.05 1.12
N THR A 44 1.00 8.16 0.55
CA THR A 44 1.03 7.91 -0.89
C THR A 44 0.67 6.48 -1.19
N LEU A 45 -0.38 6.28 -2.00
CA LEU A 45 -0.72 5.00 -2.58
C LEU A 45 0.01 4.85 -3.92
N PHE A 46 0.68 3.72 -4.11
CA PHE A 46 1.36 3.35 -5.34
C PHE A 46 0.66 2.17 -5.99
N TYR A 47 0.44 2.28 -7.31
CA TYR A 47 -0.07 1.22 -8.15
C TYR A 47 1.05 0.76 -9.08
N GLY A 48 1.54 -0.46 -8.89
CA GLY A 48 2.62 -1.02 -9.66
C GLY A 48 2.21 -2.31 -10.37
N ILE A 49 2.83 -2.57 -11.51
CA ILE A 49 2.68 -3.82 -12.25
C ILE A 49 4.03 -4.49 -12.49
N ARG A 50 4.01 -5.81 -12.59
CA ARG A 50 5.18 -6.64 -12.92
C ARG A 50 4.72 -7.77 -13.85
N PRO A 51 5.56 -8.24 -14.80
CA PRO A 51 5.32 -9.52 -15.46
C PRO A 51 5.21 -10.64 -14.43
N GLY A 52 4.05 -11.29 -14.35
CA GLY A 52 3.82 -12.35 -13.36
C GLY A 52 4.42 -13.68 -13.80
N SER A 53 4.68 -14.56 -12.82
CA SER A 53 5.14 -15.93 -13.09
C SER A 53 3.98 -16.89 -13.40
N THR A 54 2.79 -16.60 -12.89
CA THR A 54 1.59 -17.47 -13.02
C THR A 54 0.52 -16.83 -13.90
N MET A 55 0.36 -15.50 -13.83
CA MET A 55 -0.43 -14.70 -14.76
C MET A 55 0.51 -13.81 -15.58
N PRO A 56 0.13 -13.38 -16.81
CA PRO A 56 0.96 -12.52 -17.63
C PRO A 56 1.29 -11.17 -16.97
N LEU A 57 0.49 -10.75 -15.98
CA LEU A 57 0.67 -9.49 -15.28
C LEU A 57 0.22 -9.61 -13.82
N ASP A 58 1.11 -9.24 -12.89
CA ASP A 58 0.81 -9.08 -11.48
C ASP A 58 0.70 -7.60 -11.14
N ALA A 59 -0.49 -7.19 -10.68
CA ALA A 59 -0.73 -5.85 -10.16
C ALA A 59 -0.64 -5.86 -8.64
N HIS A 60 0.07 -4.89 -8.07
CA HIS A 60 0.17 -4.73 -6.62
C HIS A 60 -0.01 -3.27 -6.21
N VAL A 61 -0.64 -3.10 -5.06
CA VAL A 61 -0.93 -1.78 -4.48
C VAL A 61 -0.34 -1.73 -3.09
N TRP A 62 0.41 -0.67 -2.81
CA TRP A 62 0.96 -0.43 -1.48
C TRP A 62 0.85 1.04 -1.11
N VAL A 63 0.81 1.32 0.20
CA VAL A 63 0.72 2.67 0.75
C VAL A 63 1.93 2.97 1.61
N LEU A 64 2.57 4.11 1.36
CA LEU A 64 3.70 4.61 2.14
C LEU A 64 3.30 5.87 2.92
N ASP A 65 3.75 5.97 4.17
CA ASP A 65 3.76 7.18 5.00
C ASP A 65 5.22 7.53 5.34
N GLN A 66 5.77 8.57 4.73
CA GLN A 66 7.16 9.02 4.98
C GLN A 66 8.22 7.89 4.94
N GLY A 67 8.05 6.91 4.04
CA GLY A 67 8.95 5.75 3.91
C GLY A 67 8.59 4.54 4.77
N PHE A 68 7.55 4.64 5.61
CA PHE A 68 6.94 3.51 6.30
C PHE A 68 5.87 2.84 5.45
N ASP A 69 5.96 1.52 5.33
CA ASP A 69 4.99 0.71 4.59
C ASP A 69 3.79 0.32 5.45
N VAL A 70 2.60 0.71 4.99
CA VAL A 70 1.35 0.55 5.74
C VAL A 70 0.61 -0.73 5.36
N THR A 71 0.76 -1.23 4.13
CA THR A 71 -0.08 -2.33 3.62
C THR A 71 0.69 -3.54 3.10
N GLY A 72 2.02 -3.48 3.08
CA GLY A 72 2.87 -4.54 2.53
C GLY A 72 3.33 -4.19 1.13
N THR A 73 4.52 -3.60 1.04
CA THR A 73 5.29 -3.34 -0.17
C THR A 73 5.86 -4.69 -0.63
N PRO A 74 5.85 -4.98 -1.94
CA PRO A 74 6.38 -6.23 -2.42
C PRO A 74 7.91 -6.27 -2.23
N PRO A 75 8.47 -7.40 -1.74
CA PRO A 75 9.87 -7.49 -1.32
C PRO A 75 10.89 -7.34 -2.46
N ASP A 76 10.50 -7.61 -3.71
CA ASP A 76 11.47 -7.81 -4.80
C ASP A 76 11.76 -6.57 -5.66
N GLY A 77 11.20 -5.39 -5.34
CA GLY A 77 11.54 -4.13 -6.03
C GLY A 77 11.27 -4.08 -7.55
N GLY A 78 10.60 -5.08 -8.14
CA GLY A 78 10.45 -5.24 -9.59
C GLY A 78 9.15 -4.72 -10.19
N TYR A 79 8.44 -3.81 -9.50
CA TYR A 79 7.17 -3.26 -9.98
C TYR A 79 7.39 -1.93 -10.70
N ALA A 80 6.95 -1.85 -11.96
CA ALA A 80 6.85 -0.59 -12.68
C ALA A 80 5.64 0.18 -12.14
N ILE A 81 5.89 1.38 -11.60
CA ILE A 81 4.83 2.25 -11.08
C ILE A 81 4.05 2.83 -12.25
N LEU A 82 2.75 2.56 -12.29
CA LEU A 82 1.83 3.16 -13.26
C LEU A 82 1.22 4.44 -12.74
N ALA A 83 0.93 4.49 -11.44
CA ALA A 83 0.32 5.65 -10.82
C ALA A 83 0.70 5.77 -9.34
N SER A 84 0.74 7.01 -8.86
CA SER A 84 0.79 7.35 -7.45
C SER A 84 -0.34 8.31 -7.08
N PHE A 85 -0.79 8.23 -5.84
CA PHE A 85 -1.86 9.08 -5.32
C PHE A 85 -1.45 9.64 -3.96
N PRO A 86 -1.17 10.97 -3.85
CA PRO A 86 -1.23 11.99 -4.91
C PRO A 86 -0.27 11.74 -6.09
N PRO A 87 -0.58 12.25 -7.30
CA PRO A 87 0.26 12.05 -8.50
C PRO A 87 1.63 12.73 -8.35
N GLY A 88 2.62 12.21 -9.08
CA GLY A 88 3.98 12.75 -9.09
C GLY A 88 4.83 12.36 -7.89
N ARG A 89 4.34 11.47 -7.01
CA ARG A 89 5.13 10.89 -5.92
C ARG A 89 5.96 9.73 -6.44
N GLU A 90 7.22 9.66 -6.02
CA GLU A 90 8.14 8.55 -6.30
C GLU A 90 8.18 7.56 -5.13
N ALA A 91 8.42 6.28 -5.39
CA ALA A 91 8.61 5.27 -4.34
C ALA A 91 10.04 5.25 -3.78
N SER A 92 10.81 6.32 -3.95
CA SER A 92 12.19 6.46 -3.50
C SER A 92 12.22 6.82 -2.00
N GLY A 93 12.46 5.82 -1.15
CA GLY A 93 12.56 6.02 0.31
C GLY A 93 12.41 4.77 1.17
N PHE A 94 12.43 3.58 0.56
CA PHE A 94 12.21 2.30 1.23
C PHE A 94 13.30 2.01 2.28
N ARG A 95 12.88 1.87 3.54
CA ARG A 95 13.67 1.20 4.58
C ARG A 95 12.83 0.02 5.08
N PRO A 96 13.16 -1.23 4.73
CA PRO A 96 12.54 -2.37 5.39
C PRO A 96 12.88 -2.29 6.88
N CYS A 97 11.89 -2.55 7.72
CA CYS A 97 12.10 -2.78 9.16
C CYS A 97 12.81 -4.10 9.40
#